data_AF-A0A2E5VIB1-F1
#
_entry.id   AF-A0A2E5VIB1-F1
#
_cell.length_a   1.000
_cell.length_b   1.000
_cell.length_c   1.000
_cell.angle_alpha   90.00
_cell.angle_beta   90.00
_cell.angle_gamma   90.00
#
_symmetry.space_group_name_H-M   'P 1'
#
loop_
_entity.id
_entity.type
_entity.pdbx_description
1 polymer ?
#
loop_
_entity_poly.entity_id
_entity_poly.type
_entity_poly.pdbx_seq_one_letter_code
_entity_poly.pdbx_strand_id
1 'polypeptide(L)'
;MHFAIAVVCLGCVWHQLSLAQQPVVHNHLTDNLPSGISRRVQRWPTEPSRGHIQPVQITAPGRIKIGLAVDGTFLPAETGSVSVGMLIGVVYRLQVFNIPLYEGHEVYPTVEILNRLYPPADETYQFPIPVDLTLEELELAIGGKFVTRVIYLEPPDNAFPNQKFSDQQKYFDVRAGEDPLEIANRLGRPMAILRIGGRLPEPEGPSESFLFYSPPLFPYQRLSSVGAPALPTVNLWKNSSINYPEPVRRGGTREKE
;
A
#
# COMPACT_ATOMS: atom_id res chain seq x y z
N MET A 1 62.61 14.41 46.75
CA MET A 1 61.60 13.55 47.42
C MET A 1 60.63 14.48 48.15
N HIS A 2 59.40 14.78 47.74
CA HIS A 2 58.46 14.19 46.78
C HIS A 2 57.57 15.32 46.22
N PHE A 3 57.27 15.28 44.92
CA PHE A 3 56.27 16.15 44.28
C PHE A 3 54.87 15.57 44.53
N ALA A 4 53.95 16.37 45.05
CA ALA A 4 52.54 16.02 45.15
C ALA A 4 51.82 16.40 43.84
N ILE A 5 51.39 15.40 43.08
CA ILE A 5 50.57 15.58 41.88
C ILE A 5 49.10 15.44 42.30
N ALA A 6 48.36 16.54 42.25
CA ALA A 6 46.92 16.54 42.39
C ALA A 6 46.29 16.15 41.04
N VAL A 7 45.67 14.97 40.99
CA VAL A 7 44.90 14.51 39.82
C VAL A 7 43.47 15.04 39.97
N VAL A 8 43.10 15.98 39.11
CA VAL A 8 41.72 16.47 38.98
C VAL A 8 40.97 15.50 38.07
N CYS A 9 40.06 14.71 38.65
CA CYS A 9 39.14 13.87 37.89
C CYS A 9 38.07 14.74 37.23
N LEU A 10 38.23 15.01 35.93
CA LEU A 10 37.21 15.64 35.10
C LEU A 10 36.10 14.61 34.84
N GLY A 11 34.93 14.79 35.46
CA GLY A 11 33.77 13.93 35.25
C GLY A 11 33.25 14.03 33.82
N CYS A 12 33.38 12.96 33.05
CA CYS A 12 32.77 12.83 31.74
C CYS A 12 31.24 12.71 31.90
N VAL A 13 30.52 13.80 31.74
CA VAL A 13 29.06 13.79 31.58
C VAL A 13 28.75 13.24 30.20
N TRP A 14 28.29 11.98 30.14
CA TRP A 14 27.76 11.38 28.92
C TRP A 14 26.43 12.06 28.59
N HIS A 15 26.45 13.10 27.77
CA HIS A 15 25.24 13.58 27.11
C HIS A 15 24.83 12.52 26.07
N GLN A 16 23.76 11.79 26.36
CA GLN A 16 23.02 11.07 25.34
C GLN A 16 22.54 12.11 24.32
N LEU A 17 23.23 12.16 23.18
CA LEU A 17 22.68 12.75 21.97
C LEU A 17 21.46 11.89 21.60
N SER A 18 20.27 12.33 22.03
CA SER A 18 19.04 11.99 21.32
C SER A 18 19.30 12.34 19.86
N LEU A 19 19.33 11.33 19.00
CA LEU A 19 19.21 11.54 17.57
C LEU A 19 17.80 12.07 17.34
N ALA A 20 17.65 13.38 17.47
CA ALA A 20 16.53 14.11 16.95
C ALA A 20 16.36 13.70 15.48
N GLN A 21 15.11 13.41 15.11
CA GLN A 21 14.73 13.06 13.74
C GLN A 21 15.38 14.05 12.78
N GLN A 22 16.24 13.54 11.90
CA GLN A 22 16.88 14.35 10.88
C GLN A 22 15.80 14.99 9.99
N PRO A 23 16.00 16.24 9.54
CA PRO A 23 15.03 16.96 8.73
C PRO A 23 14.67 16.18 7.46
N VAL A 24 13.38 16.17 7.13
CA VAL A 24 12.83 15.58 5.91
C VAL A 24 13.51 16.23 4.69
N VAL A 25 14.38 15.48 4.02
CA VAL A 25 14.96 15.90 2.73
C VAL A 25 13.84 15.85 1.70
N HIS A 26 13.49 17.01 1.15
CA HIS A 26 12.45 17.14 0.13
C HIS A 26 13.00 16.63 -1.21
N ASN A 27 12.63 15.41 -1.59
CA ASN A 27 12.77 14.97 -2.98
C ASN A 27 11.48 15.39 -3.71
N HIS A 28 11.62 16.20 -4.76
CA HIS A 28 10.50 16.60 -5.63
C HIS A 28 9.97 15.37 -6.38
N LEU A 29 9.05 14.62 -5.79
CA LEU A 29 8.15 13.78 -6.56
C LEU A 29 6.95 14.64 -6.94
N THR A 30 6.55 14.54 -8.20
CA THR A 30 5.37 15.20 -8.77
C THR A 30 4.34 14.14 -9.15
N ASP A 31 3.04 14.43 -9.01
CA ASP A 31 1.91 13.59 -9.47
C ASP A 31 2.14 12.96 -10.85
N ASN A 32 2.62 13.80 -11.79
CA ASN A 32 2.83 13.49 -13.19
C ASN A 32 3.97 12.48 -13.46
N LEU A 33 4.61 11.92 -12.43
CA LEU A 33 5.60 10.88 -12.61
C LEU A 33 4.96 9.65 -13.27
N PRO A 34 5.55 9.14 -14.38
CA PRO A 34 5.17 7.85 -14.93
C PRO A 34 5.21 6.77 -13.85
N SER A 35 4.25 5.85 -13.86
CA SER A 35 4.19 4.75 -12.89
C SER A 35 5.52 4.01 -12.81
N GLY A 36 6.03 3.81 -11.59
CA GLY A 36 7.26 3.08 -11.33
C GLY A 36 8.53 3.93 -11.33
N ILE A 37 8.44 5.24 -11.62
CA ILE A 37 9.58 6.17 -11.50
C ILE A 37 9.76 6.69 -10.07
N SER A 38 8.74 6.61 -9.21
CA SER A 38 8.80 7.06 -7.81
C SER A 38 9.99 6.46 -7.06
N ARG A 39 10.33 5.19 -7.36
CA ARG A 39 11.51 4.48 -6.83
C ARG A 39 12.86 5.07 -7.27
N ARG A 40 12.96 5.64 -8.48
CA ARG A 40 14.24 6.13 -9.05
C ARG A 40 14.59 7.52 -8.54
N VAL A 41 13.58 8.32 -8.23
CA VAL A 41 13.75 9.71 -7.74
C VAL A 41 13.88 9.75 -6.22
N GLN A 42 13.31 8.77 -5.50
CA GLN A 42 13.32 8.78 -4.04
C GLN A 42 14.48 7.96 -3.45
N ARG A 43 15.47 8.67 -2.88
CA ARG A 43 16.40 8.09 -1.89
C ARG A 43 15.73 8.25 -0.53
N TRP A 44 15.15 7.16 -0.05
CA TRP A 44 14.49 7.11 1.24
C TRP A 44 15.57 7.19 2.33
N PRO A 45 15.49 8.16 3.26
CA PRO A 45 16.34 8.13 4.45
C PRO A 45 15.86 6.95 5.30
N THR A 46 16.76 6.02 5.60
CA THR A 46 16.64 4.86 6.51
C THR A 46 16.08 3.53 5.93
N GLU A 47 16.92 2.50 6.10
CA GLU A 47 16.71 1.05 5.94
C GLU A 47 16.47 0.47 4.51
N PRO A 48 16.99 -0.73 4.16
CA PRO A 48 16.63 -1.38 2.92
C PRO A 48 15.18 -1.86 3.00
N SER A 49 14.23 -1.03 2.56
CA SER A 49 12.84 -1.42 2.28
C SER A 49 12.69 -2.42 1.13
N ARG A 50 13.83 -2.87 0.54
CA ARG A 50 13.87 -3.83 -0.56
C ARG A 50 13.35 -5.18 -0.10
N GLY A 51 12.37 -5.70 -0.82
CA GLY A 51 11.81 -7.03 -0.57
C GLY A 51 10.78 -7.07 0.57
N HIS A 52 10.43 -5.93 1.18
CA HIS A 52 9.34 -5.91 2.16
C HIS A 52 7.99 -6.09 1.45
N ILE A 53 7.19 -7.00 1.98
CA ILE A 53 5.83 -7.29 1.53
C ILE A 53 4.88 -6.52 2.44
N GLN A 54 4.19 -5.55 1.87
CA GLN A 54 3.17 -4.77 2.54
C GLN A 54 1.80 -5.36 2.24
N PRO A 55 1.00 -5.75 3.26
CA PRO A 55 -0.38 -6.12 3.04
C PRO A 55 -1.21 -4.96 2.49
N VAL A 56 -2.04 -5.24 1.50
CA VAL A 56 -2.94 -4.29 0.81
C VAL A 56 -4.32 -4.93 0.71
N GLN A 57 -5.36 -4.15 1.00
CA GLN A 57 -6.74 -4.55 0.76
C GLN A 57 -7.33 -3.62 -0.30
N ILE A 58 -7.77 -4.19 -1.41
CA ILE A 58 -8.44 -3.49 -2.49
C ILE A 58 -9.94 -3.78 -2.37
N THR A 59 -10.77 -2.75 -2.35
CA THR A 59 -12.22 -2.89 -2.21
C THR A 59 -12.92 -2.18 -3.35
N ALA A 60 -14.03 -2.74 -3.83
CA ALA A 60 -14.93 -2.09 -4.79
C ALA A 60 -16.39 -2.32 -4.39
N PRO A 61 -17.29 -1.34 -4.61
CA PRO A 61 -18.68 -1.45 -4.20
C PRO A 61 -19.50 -2.43 -5.07
N GLY A 62 -20.55 -2.99 -4.48
CA GLY A 62 -21.58 -3.73 -5.20
C GLY A 62 -21.07 -4.99 -5.88
N ARG A 63 -21.29 -5.09 -7.20
CA ARG A 63 -20.93 -6.26 -8.03
C ARG A 63 -19.67 -6.05 -8.87
N ILE A 64 -18.92 -4.98 -8.59
CA ILE A 64 -17.69 -4.67 -9.31
C ILE A 64 -16.69 -5.79 -9.07
N LYS A 65 -16.04 -6.21 -10.16
CA LYS A 65 -15.07 -7.29 -10.17
C LYS A 65 -13.65 -6.74 -10.26
N ILE A 66 -12.73 -7.33 -9.50
CA ILE A 66 -11.32 -6.94 -9.41
C ILE A 66 -10.46 -8.14 -9.81
N GLY A 67 -9.74 -8.01 -10.92
CA GLY A 67 -8.70 -8.93 -11.39
C GLY A 67 -7.31 -8.38 -11.08
N LEU A 68 -6.38 -9.28 -10.74
CA LEU A 68 -4.99 -8.96 -10.44
C LEU A 68 -4.07 -9.51 -11.53
N ALA A 69 -3.12 -8.71 -12.03
CA ALA A 69 -2.15 -9.17 -13.01
C ALA A 69 -1.06 -10.05 -12.37
N VAL A 70 -0.91 -11.30 -12.84
CA VAL A 70 0.11 -12.27 -12.43
C VAL A 70 0.53 -13.09 -13.64
N ASP A 71 1.82 -13.37 -13.79
CA ASP A 71 2.36 -14.24 -14.86
C ASP A 71 1.90 -13.85 -16.28
N GLY A 72 1.78 -12.54 -16.55
CA GLY A 72 1.42 -12.02 -17.87
C GLY A 72 -0.09 -12.06 -18.18
N THR A 73 -0.93 -12.43 -17.23
CA THR A 73 -2.39 -12.47 -17.40
C THR A 73 -3.13 -11.91 -16.17
N PHE A 74 -4.44 -11.70 -16.28
CA PHE A 74 -5.28 -11.40 -15.12
C PHE A 74 -5.82 -12.68 -14.49
N LEU A 75 -5.69 -12.79 -13.17
CA LEU A 75 -6.32 -13.85 -12.39
C LEU A 75 -7.85 -13.75 -12.45
N PRO A 76 -8.59 -14.86 -12.16
CA PRO A 76 -10.03 -14.81 -12.01
C PRO A 76 -10.45 -13.68 -11.05
N ALA A 77 -11.38 -12.85 -11.51
CA ALA A 77 -11.73 -11.64 -10.81
C ALA A 77 -12.69 -11.89 -9.65
N GLU A 78 -12.46 -11.19 -8.54
CA GLU A 78 -13.21 -11.30 -7.30
C GLU A 78 -14.18 -10.14 -7.13
N THR A 79 -15.27 -10.36 -6.37
CA THR A 79 -16.24 -9.31 -6.06
C THR A 79 -16.05 -8.80 -4.64
N GLY A 80 -16.20 -7.50 -4.42
CA GLY A 80 -16.18 -6.88 -3.10
C GLY A 80 -14.78 -6.50 -2.63
N SER A 81 -13.99 -7.44 -2.09
CA SER A 81 -12.68 -7.12 -1.50
C SER A 81 -11.63 -8.19 -1.77
N VAL A 82 -10.43 -7.73 -2.12
CA VAL A 82 -9.25 -8.57 -2.41
C VAL A 82 -8.11 -8.16 -1.48
N SER A 83 -7.54 -9.13 -0.77
CA SER A 83 -6.41 -8.92 0.14
C SER A 83 -5.16 -9.61 -0.43
N VAL A 84 -4.06 -8.86 -0.56
CA VAL A 84 -2.83 -9.35 -1.17
C VAL A 84 -1.61 -8.62 -0.61
N GLY A 85 -0.47 -9.31 -0.55
CA GLY A 85 0.82 -8.71 -0.23
C GLY A 85 1.50 -8.17 -1.47
N MET A 86 1.98 -6.93 -1.41
CA MET A 86 2.63 -6.21 -2.50
C MET A 86 4.02 -5.74 -2.09
N LEU A 87 4.97 -5.73 -3.02
CA LEU A 87 6.32 -5.23 -2.80
C LEU A 87 6.37 -3.70 -2.85
N ILE A 88 7.24 -3.14 -2.02
CA ILE A 88 7.51 -1.71 -2.01
C ILE A 88 8.29 -1.26 -3.25
N GLY A 89 7.85 -0.15 -3.83
CA GLY A 89 8.39 0.52 -5.01
C GLY A 89 8.12 -0.25 -6.30
N VAL A 90 7.04 -1.02 -6.34
CA VAL A 90 6.60 -1.83 -7.47
C VAL A 90 5.18 -1.42 -7.85
N VAL A 91 4.90 -1.40 -9.15
CA VAL A 91 3.60 -1.02 -9.71
C VAL A 91 2.82 -2.29 -10.08
N TYR A 92 1.62 -2.40 -9.55
CA TYR A 92 0.71 -3.50 -9.81
C TYR A 92 -0.43 -3.05 -10.70
N ARG A 93 -0.75 -3.83 -11.74
CA ARG A 93 -1.88 -3.59 -12.63
C ARG A 93 -3.11 -4.36 -12.13
N LEU A 94 -4.24 -3.67 -12.09
CA LEU A 94 -5.56 -4.24 -11.82
C LEU A 94 -6.39 -4.24 -13.11
N GLN A 95 -7.36 -5.15 -13.19
CA GLN A 95 -8.48 -5.10 -14.13
C GLN A 95 -9.76 -4.93 -13.31
N VAL A 96 -10.57 -3.92 -13.64
CA VAL A 96 -11.81 -3.63 -12.92
C VAL A 96 -12.95 -3.51 -13.91
N PHE A 97 -14.01 -4.28 -13.70
CA PHE A 97 -15.13 -4.40 -14.63
C PHE A 97 -16.43 -4.75 -13.91
N ASN A 98 -17.52 -4.87 -14.69
CA ASN A 98 -18.88 -5.02 -14.15
C ASN A 98 -19.28 -3.82 -13.29
N ILE A 99 -18.95 -2.62 -13.79
CA ILE A 99 -19.24 -1.33 -13.17
C ILE A 99 -20.72 -1.02 -13.38
N PRO A 100 -21.51 -0.72 -12.33
CA PRO A 100 -22.93 -0.41 -12.45
C PRO A 100 -23.19 0.68 -13.48
N LEU A 101 -24.20 0.49 -14.34
CA LEU A 101 -24.58 1.41 -15.44
C LEU A 101 -23.56 1.51 -16.59
N TYR A 102 -22.41 0.85 -16.47
CA TYR A 102 -21.36 0.78 -17.48
C TYR A 102 -20.95 -0.67 -17.72
N GLU A 103 -21.92 -1.59 -17.67
CA GLU A 103 -21.69 -3.01 -17.90
C GLU A 103 -21.07 -3.22 -19.31
N GLY A 104 -19.90 -3.86 -19.36
CA GLY A 104 -19.12 -4.03 -20.58
C GLY A 104 -17.91 -3.10 -20.72
N HIS A 105 -17.82 -2.04 -19.89
CA HIS A 105 -16.59 -1.26 -19.77
C HIS A 105 -15.62 -1.91 -18.78
N GLU A 106 -14.33 -1.78 -19.10
CA GLU A 106 -13.24 -2.19 -18.23
C GLU A 106 -12.31 -1.00 -18.01
N VAL A 107 -11.80 -0.87 -16.79
CA VAL A 107 -10.74 0.08 -16.46
C VAL A 107 -9.56 -0.67 -15.85
N TYR A 108 -8.35 -0.12 -16.03
CA TYR A 108 -7.13 -0.80 -15.66
C TYR A 108 -6.26 0.02 -14.69
N PRO A 109 -6.70 0.16 -13.42
CA PRO A 109 -5.97 0.93 -12.41
C PRO A 109 -4.56 0.39 -12.16
N THR A 110 -3.70 1.27 -11.66
CA THR A 110 -2.39 0.86 -11.11
C THR A 110 -2.26 1.24 -9.66
N VAL A 111 -1.69 0.36 -8.86
CA VAL A 111 -1.33 0.61 -7.46
C VAL A 111 0.19 0.53 -7.32
N GLU A 112 0.82 1.59 -6.82
CA GLU A 112 2.25 1.64 -6.49
C GLU A 112 2.41 1.78 -4.99
N ILE A 113 3.05 0.79 -4.35
CA ILE A 113 3.32 0.86 -2.91
C ILE A 113 4.58 1.67 -2.68
N LEU A 114 4.47 2.72 -1.88
CA LEU A 114 5.59 3.60 -1.58
C LEU A 114 6.28 3.16 -0.29
N ASN A 115 5.52 2.90 0.78
CA ASN A 115 6.04 2.69 2.14
C ASN A 115 5.52 1.42 2.80
N ARG A 116 6.10 1.08 3.96
CA ARG A 116 5.58 0.07 4.88
C ARG A 116 4.92 0.68 6.11
N LEU A 117 4.00 -0.08 6.67
CA LEU A 117 3.52 0.10 8.02
C LEU A 117 4.51 -0.52 9.01
N TYR A 118 4.48 -0.01 10.24
CA TYR A 118 5.23 -0.52 11.38
C TYR A 118 4.24 -0.92 12.49
N PRO A 119 3.43 -1.95 12.26
CA PRO A 119 2.49 -2.42 13.26
C PRO A 119 3.25 -3.04 14.45
N PRO A 120 2.60 -3.15 15.63
CA PRO A 120 3.15 -3.89 16.76
C PRO A 120 3.59 -5.30 16.35
N ALA A 121 4.58 -5.83 17.07
CA ALA A 121 4.99 -7.23 16.90
C ALA A 121 3.75 -8.15 17.03
N ASP A 122 3.66 -9.16 16.17
CA ASP A 122 2.54 -10.10 16.02
C ASP A 122 1.26 -9.60 15.32
N GLU A 123 1.14 -8.31 15.01
CA GLU A 123 -0.06 -7.75 14.35
C GLU A 123 0.18 -7.33 12.89
N THR A 124 1.30 -7.71 12.29
CA THR A 124 1.68 -7.35 10.90
C THR A 124 0.58 -7.61 9.89
N TYR A 125 -0.18 -8.70 10.10
CA TYR A 125 -1.25 -9.12 9.20
C TYR A 125 -2.62 -8.55 9.53
N GLN A 126 -2.74 -7.64 10.50
CA GLN A 126 -4.02 -7.02 10.86
C GLN A 126 -4.25 -5.66 10.18
N PHE A 127 -3.18 -5.02 9.69
CA PHE A 127 -3.20 -3.65 9.17
C PHE A 127 -2.77 -3.59 7.70
N PRO A 128 -3.66 -3.92 6.74
CA PRO A 128 -3.38 -3.67 5.34
C PRO A 128 -3.55 -2.18 4.99
N ILE A 129 -2.86 -1.73 3.95
CA ILE A 129 -3.17 -0.44 3.31
C ILE A 129 -4.52 -0.59 2.58
N PRO A 130 -5.54 0.20 2.93
CA PRO A 130 -6.81 0.19 2.21
C PRO A 130 -6.69 0.96 0.88
N VAL A 131 -7.22 0.36 -0.19
CA VAL A 131 -7.32 0.91 -1.53
C VAL A 131 -8.78 0.76 -1.97
N ASP A 132 -9.60 1.78 -1.69
CA ASP A 132 -11.02 1.74 -2.05
C ASP A 132 -11.25 2.32 -3.44
N LEU A 133 -11.68 1.48 -4.38
CA LEU A 133 -12.11 1.88 -5.71
C LEU A 133 -13.55 2.39 -5.64
N THR A 134 -13.73 3.71 -5.73
CA THR A 134 -15.07 4.32 -5.64
C THR A 134 -15.79 4.27 -6.98
N LEU A 135 -17.13 4.20 -6.96
CA LEU A 135 -17.90 4.23 -8.21
C LEU A 135 -17.63 5.52 -9.01
N GLU A 136 -17.62 6.66 -8.33
CA GLU A 136 -17.38 7.98 -8.93
C GLU A 136 -16.06 8.05 -9.71
N GLU A 137 -14.96 7.54 -9.15
CA GLU A 137 -13.67 7.55 -9.86
C GLU A 137 -13.64 6.61 -11.05
N LEU A 138 -14.35 5.48 -10.98
CA LEU A 138 -14.47 4.55 -12.10
C LEU A 138 -15.30 5.18 -13.22
N GLU A 139 -16.36 5.91 -12.89
CA GLU A 139 -17.17 6.69 -13.85
C GLU A 139 -16.35 7.81 -14.50
N LEU A 140 -15.57 8.56 -13.70
CA LEU A 140 -14.63 9.57 -14.21
C LEU A 140 -13.63 8.95 -15.19
N ALA A 141 -13.07 7.80 -14.85
CA ALA A 141 -12.12 7.08 -15.69
C ALA A 141 -12.75 6.58 -17.01
N ILE A 142 -13.96 6.03 -16.96
CA ILE A 142 -14.73 5.66 -18.17
C ILE A 142 -15.01 6.89 -19.03
N GLY A 143 -15.30 8.03 -18.40
CA GLY A 143 -15.47 9.33 -19.06
C GLY A 143 -14.17 9.95 -19.61
N GLY A 144 -13.05 9.22 -19.57
CA GLY A 144 -11.75 9.66 -20.11
C GLY A 144 -10.98 10.61 -19.19
N LYS A 145 -11.34 10.70 -17.90
CA LYS A 145 -10.56 11.45 -16.91
C LYS A 145 -9.48 10.54 -16.30
N PHE A 146 -8.38 11.16 -15.90
CA PHE A 146 -7.32 10.48 -15.18
C PHE A 146 -7.38 10.89 -13.72
N VAL A 147 -7.48 9.90 -12.83
CA VAL A 147 -7.54 10.10 -11.38
C VAL A 147 -6.22 9.63 -10.77
N THR A 148 -5.52 10.52 -10.06
CA THR A 148 -4.44 10.13 -9.15
C THR A 148 -4.89 10.31 -7.71
N ARG A 149 -4.76 9.26 -6.91
CA ARG A 149 -5.00 9.29 -5.47
C ARG A 149 -3.74 8.86 -4.73
N VAL A 150 -3.33 9.65 -3.75
CA VAL A 150 -2.24 9.30 -2.84
C VAL A 150 -2.83 8.91 -1.49
N ILE A 151 -2.60 7.66 -1.11
CA ILE A 151 -3.00 7.12 0.19
C ILE A 151 -1.86 7.41 1.15
N TYR A 152 -2.15 8.10 2.25
CA TYR A 152 -1.16 8.45 3.27
C TYR A 152 -1.57 7.96 4.66
N LEU A 153 -0.57 7.76 5.52
CA LEU A 153 -0.75 7.47 6.93
C LEU A 153 -0.65 8.77 7.73
N GLU A 154 -1.71 9.11 8.45
CA GLU A 154 -1.74 10.24 9.37
C GLU A 154 -0.78 10.03 10.56
N PRO A 155 -0.11 11.10 11.05
CA PRO A 155 0.63 11.04 12.30
C PRO A 155 -0.30 10.70 13.47
N PRO A 156 0.08 9.78 14.37
CA PRO A 156 -0.79 9.35 15.47
C PRO A 156 -1.18 10.49 16.41
N ASP A 157 -0.27 11.44 16.65
CA ASP A 157 -0.49 12.55 17.57
C ASP A 157 -1.53 13.57 17.05
N ASN A 158 -1.77 13.58 15.74
CA ASN A 158 -2.73 14.47 15.07
C ASN A 158 -3.92 13.70 14.46
N ALA A 159 -3.98 12.38 14.65
CA ALA A 159 -5.06 11.57 14.14
C ALA A 159 -6.32 11.85 14.96
N PHE A 160 -7.34 12.43 14.33
CA PHE A 160 -8.61 12.64 15.00
C PHE A 160 -9.20 11.27 15.39
N PRO A 161 -9.58 11.05 16.66
CA PRO A 161 -10.25 9.83 17.08
C PRO A 161 -11.65 9.81 16.46
N ASN A 162 -11.71 9.34 15.22
CA ASN A 162 -12.95 9.19 14.49
C ASN A 162 -13.56 7.86 14.90
N GLN A 163 -14.75 7.88 15.50
CA GLN A 163 -15.65 6.74 15.40
C GLN A 163 -15.75 6.38 13.93
N LYS A 164 -15.49 5.10 13.58
CA LYS A 164 -15.65 4.57 12.23
C LYS A 164 -17.14 4.63 11.85
N PHE A 165 -17.63 5.79 11.47
CA PHE A 165 -19.03 6.01 11.10
C PHE A 165 -19.33 5.52 9.68
N SER A 166 -18.30 5.21 8.90
CA SER A 166 -18.40 4.74 7.51
C SER A 166 -17.32 3.69 7.28
N ASP A 167 -17.70 2.58 6.63
CA ASP A 167 -16.76 1.54 6.18
C ASP A 167 -15.86 2.01 5.03
N GLN A 168 -16.07 3.22 4.50
CA GLN A 168 -15.30 3.79 3.39
C GLN A 168 -14.14 4.66 3.88
N GLN A 169 -13.00 4.55 3.19
CA GLN A 169 -11.85 5.42 3.34
C GLN A 169 -12.22 6.89 3.05
N LYS A 170 -11.93 7.79 3.99
CA LYS A 170 -12.11 9.23 3.78
C LYS A 170 -11.07 9.73 2.78
N TYR A 171 -11.51 10.61 1.88
CA TYR A 171 -10.64 11.30 0.93
C TYR A 171 -11.13 12.74 0.74
N PHE A 172 -10.31 13.56 0.10
CA PHE A 172 -10.65 14.91 -0.30
C PHE A 172 -9.90 15.25 -1.60
N ASP A 173 -10.45 16.17 -2.37
CA ASP A 173 -9.80 16.64 -3.58
C ASP A 173 -8.74 17.70 -3.27
N VAL A 174 -7.60 17.54 -3.92
CA VAL A 174 -6.50 18.52 -3.91
C VAL A 174 -6.83 19.65 -4.89
N ARG A 175 -6.38 20.88 -4.62
CA ARG A 175 -6.71 22.01 -5.50
C ARG A 175 -6.07 21.81 -6.87
N ALA A 176 -6.73 22.35 -7.90
CA ALA A 176 -6.15 22.37 -9.24
C ALA A 176 -4.75 23.02 -9.23
N GLY A 177 -3.76 22.31 -9.76
CA GLY A 177 -2.36 22.75 -9.81
C GLY A 177 -1.51 22.39 -8.59
N GLU A 178 -2.10 21.87 -7.51
CA GLU A 178 -1.35 21.26 -6.40
C GLU A 178 -1.04 19.78 -6.72
N ASP A 179 0.08 19.28 -6.19
CA ASP A 179 0.45 17.87 -6.31
C ASP A 179 -0.08 17.06 -5.12
N PRO A 180 -0.96 16.05 -5.34
CA PRO A 180 -1.46 15.19 -4.28
C PRO A 180 -0.37 14.49 -3.47
N LEU A 181 0.78 14.19 -4.07
CA LEU A 181 1.89 13.55 -3.36
C LEU A 181 2.62 14.52 -2.42
N GLU A 182 2.80 15.77 -2.84
CA GLU A 182 3.31 16.83 -1.96
C GLU A 182 2.34 17.11 -0.80
N ILE A 183 1.04 17.23 -1.10
CA ILE A 183 0.01 17.41 -0.08
C ILE A 183 0.00 16.24 0.91
N ALA A 184 0.04 15.01 0.42
CA ALA A 184 0.11 13.82 1.27
C ALA A 184 1.37 13.79 2.16
N ASN A 185 2.53 14.19 1.64
CA ASN A 185 3.76 14.32 2.43
C ASN A 185 3.65 15.38 3.54
N ARG A 186 2.88 16.44 3.31
CA ARG A 186 2.63 17.48 4.33
C ARG A 186 1.65 17.01 5.41
N LEU A 187 0.65 16.21 5.02
CA LEU A 187 -0.40 15.72 5.93
C LEU A 187 0.02 14.46 6.71
N GLY A 188 0.97 13.69 6.17
CA GLY A 188 1.45 12.47 6.81
C GLY A 188 2.49 11.76 5.96
N ARG A 189 2.49 10.42 6.01
CA ARG A 189 3.46 9.61 5.27
C ARG A 189 2.78 8.93 4.08
N PRO A 190 3.13 9.26 2.83
CA PRO A 190 2.59 8.56 1.67
C PRO A 190 2.89 7.07 1.73
N MET A 191 1.86 6.27 1.53
CA MET A 191 1.89 4.81 1.64
C MET A 191 1.73 4.14 0.29
N ALA A 192 0.82 4.65 -0.56
CA ALA A 192 0.58 4.12 -1.90
C ALA A 192 0.05 5.20 -2.84
N ILE A 193 0.22 4.98 -4.15
CA ILE A 193 -0.40 5.77 -5.21
C ILE A 193 -1.34 4.87 -6.00
N LEU A 194 -2.59 5.29 -6.15
CA LEU A 194 -3.58 4.70 -7.03
C LEU A 194 -3.76 5.61 -8.24
N ARG A 195 -3.73 5.05 -9.44
CA ARG A 195 -4.01 5.77 -10.70
C ARG A 195 -5.09 5.05 -11.49
N ILE A 196 -6.11 5.76 -11.95
CA ILE A 196 -7.26 5.23 -12.69
C ILE A 196 -7.47 6.06 -13.96
N GLY A 197 -7.98 5.45 -15.04
CA GLY A 197 -8.23 6.15 -16.32
C GLY A 197 -6.99 6.29 -17.21
N GLY A 198 -5.99 5.43 -17.00
CA GLY A 198 -4.77 5.38 -17.82
C GLY A 198 -4.97 4.63 -19.14
N ARG A 199 -3.89 3.97 -19.59
CA ARG A 199 -3.88 3.21 -20.84
C ARG A 199 -4.88 2.04 -20.83
N LEU A 200 -5.39 1.70 -22.01
CA LEU A 200 -6.10 0.45 -22.30
C LEU A 200 -5.11 -0.57 -22.91
N PRO A 201 -5.38 -1.88 -22.80
CA PRO A 201 -4.60 -2.90 -23.51
C PRO A 201 -4.80 -2.78 -25.02
N GLU A 202 -3.88 -3.37 -25.78
CA GLU A 202 -3.99 -3.46 -27.23
C GLU A 202 -5.09 -4.48 -27.61
N PRO A 203 -5.66 -4.44 -28.83
CA PRO A 203 -6.70 -5.38 -29.27
C PRO A 203 -6.31 -6.85 -29.15
N GLU A 204 -5.02 -7.16 -29.28
CA GLU A 204 -4.44 -8.49 -29.16
C GLU A 204 -4.33 -8.97 -27.69
N GLY A 205 -4.54 -8.06 -26.74
CA GLY A 205 -4.49 -8.32 -25.30
C GLY A 205 -3.48 -7.45 -24.54
N PRO A 206 -3.36 -7.64 -23.22
CA PRO A 206 -2.41 -6.88 -22.42
C PRO A 206 -0.97 -7.32 -22.68
N SER A 207 -0.12 -6.40 -23.15
CA SER A 207 1.32 -6.66 -23.28
C SER A 207 2.02 -6.74 -21.92
N GLU A 208 3.21 -7.35 -21.86
CA GLU A 208 4.00 -7.41 -20.62
C GLU A 208 4.26 -6.01 -20.02
N SER A 209 4.59 -5.04 -20.87
CA SER A 209 4.83 -3.66 -20.44
C SER A 209 3.56 -2.99 -19.89
N PHE A 210 2.39 -3.29 -20.47
CA PHE A 210 1.11 -2.83 -19.95
C PHE A 210 0.84 -3.36 -18.54
N LEU A 211 1.18 -4.62 -18.29
CA LEU A 211 1.06 -5.30 -17.00
C LEU A 211 2.21 -4.99 -16.03
N PHE A 212 3.15 -4.11 -16.38
CA PHE A 212 4.37 -3.84 -15.62
C PHE A 212 5.20 -5.10 -15.31
N TYR A 213 5.25 -6.02 -16.27
CA TYR A 213 5.89 -7.33 -16.13
C TYR A 213 5.28 -8.21 -15.02
N SER A 214 4.02 -7.96 -14.64
CA SER A 214 3.24 -8.75 -13.67
C SER A 214 4.04 -9.12 -12.42
N PRO A 215 4.44 -8.13 -11.60
CA PRO A 215 5.27 -8.39 -10.43
C PRO A 215 4.61 -9.38 -9.47
N PRO A 216 5.40 -10.11 -8.67
CA PRO A 216 4.86 -11.13 -7.79
C PRO A 216 3.90 -10.53 -6.76
N LEU A 217 2.79 -11.24 -6.56
CA LEU A 217 1.78 -10.99 -5.55
C LEU A 217 1.86 -12.08 -4.49
N PHE A 218 1.82 -11.68 -3.23
CA PHE A 218 1.96 -12.62 -2.12
C PHE A 218 0.60 -12.90 -1.50
N PRO A 219 0.23 -14.17 -1.26
CA PRO A 219 -1.00 -14.50 -0.56
C PRO A 219 -1.08 -13.77 0.79
N TYR A 220 -2.21 -13.14 1.05
CA TYR A 220 -2.45 -12.46 2.31
C TYR A 220 -3.90 -12.67 2.72
N GLN A 221 -4.10 -13.19 3.92
CA GLN A 221 -5.40 -13.33 4.52
C GLN A 221 -5.44 -12.47 5.78
N ARG A 222 -6.35 -11.48 5.80
CA ARG A 222 -6.62 -10.76 7.04
C ARG A 222 -7.17 -11.76 8.05
N LEU A 223 -6.54 -11.84 9.21
CA LEU A 223 -7.14 -12.53 10.35
C LEU A 223 -8.39 -11.76 10.75
N SER A 224 -9.57 -12.33 10.50
CA SER A 224 -10.82 -11.74 10.99
C SER A 224 -10.71 -11.58 12.51
N SER A 225 -10.84 -10.35 13.00
CA SER A 225 -11.14 -10.14 14.42
C SER A 225 -12.40 -10.95 14.74
N VAL A 226 -12.34 -11.77 15.79
CA VAL A 226 -13.42 -12.65 16.25
C VAL A 226 -14.79 -11.99 16.07
N GLY A 227 -15.63 -12.53 15.16
CA GLY A 227 -17.03 -12.12 14.96
C GLY A 227 -17.41 -11.54 13.58
N ALA A 228 -16.46 -11.22 12.69
CA ALA A 228 -16.80 -10.79 11.33
C ALA A 228 -17.02 -11.98 10.37
N PRO A 229 -18.08 -11.99 9.52
CA PRO A 229 -18.27 -13.05 8.54
C PRO A 229 -17.07 -13.12 7.60
N ALA A 230 -16.53 -14.33 7.44
CA ALA A 230 -15.41 -14.57 6.55
C ALA A 230 -15.81 -14.23 5.11
N LEU A 231 -15.08 -13.30 4.48
CA LEU A 231 -15.22 -13.02 3.06
C LEU A 231 -14.66 -14.18 2.23
N PRO A 232 -15.19 -14.43 1.02
CA PRO A 232 -14.66 -15.46 0.13
C PRO A 232 -13.15 -15.27 -0.09
N THR A 233 -12.40 -16.37 0.07
CA THR A 233 -10.94 -16.40 0.01
C THR A 233 -10.50 -16.93 -1.35
N VAL A 234 -9.57 -16.24 -2.02
CA VAL A 234 -8.90 -16.75 -3.21
C VAL A 234 -7.78 -17.68 -2.81
N ASN A 235 -7.81 -18.90 -3.32
CA ASN A 235 -6.66 -19.80 -3.27
C ASN A 235 -5.69 -19.46 -4.41
N LEU A 236 -4.92 -18.37 -4.24
CA LEU A 236 -3.89 -17.92 -5.20
C LEU A 236 -2.81 -18.99 -5.48
N TRP A 237 -2.71 -20.03 -4.65
CA TRP A 237 -1.64 -21.03 -4.62
C TRP A 237 -1.89 -22.28 -5.48
N LYS A 238 -3.10 -22.48 -6.04
CA LYS A 238 -3.36 -23.69 -6.85
C LYS A 238 -2.67 -23.67 -8.23
N ASN A 239 -2.27 -22.48 -8.71
CA ASN A 239 -1.76 -22.30 -10.07
C ASN A 239 -0.39 -21.57 -10.14
N SER A 240 0.26 -21.27 -9.01
CA SER A 240 1.54 -20.53 -8.99
C SER A 240 2.74 -21.48 -8.90
N SER A 241 3.71 -21.35 -9.80
CA SER A 241 5.00 -22.07 -9.78
C SER A 241 5.95 -21.61 -8.66
N ILE A 242 5.55 -20.60 -7.88
CA ILE A 242 6.34 -19.99 -6.80
C ILE A 242 6.00 -20.71 -5.48
N ASN A 243 7.01 -21.29 -4.84
CA ASN A 243 6.90 -21.82 -3.48
C ASN A 243 6.74 -20.66 -2.49
N TYR A 244 5.51 -20.39 -2.07
CA TYR A 244 5.23 -19.48 -0.96
C TYR A 244 5.41 -20.23 0.38
N PRO A 245 5.99 -19.60 1.42
CA PRO A 245 5.96 -20.17 2.76
C PRO A 245 4.51 -20.31 3.23
N GLU A 246 4.15 -21.47 3.81
CA GLU A 246 2.81 -21.67 4.35
C GLU A 246 2.49 -20.62 5.43
N PRO A 247 1.25 -20.11 5.48
CA PRO A 247 0.83 -19.22 6.55
C PRO A 247 0.96 -19.94 7.89
N VAL A 248 1.65 -19.30 8.84
CA VAL A 248 1.82 -19.81 10.21
C VAL A 248 0.43 -19.97 10.85
N ARG A 249 -0.08 -21.20 10.88
CA ARG A 249 -1.24 -21.55 11.69
C ARG A 249 -0.78 -21.52 13.14
N ARG A 250 -1.18 -20.51 13.91
CA ARG A 250 -1.03 -20.58 15.37
C ARG A 250 -1.90 -21.74 15.85
N GLY A 251 -1.25 -22.86 16.19
CA GLY A 251 -1.86 -23.94 16.94
C GLY A 251 -2.39 -23.37 18.25
N GLY A 252 -3.70 -23.46 18.44
CA GLY A 252 -4.33 -23.15 19.72
C GLY A 252 -4.03 -24.27 20.71
N THR A 253 -2.94 -24.17 21.45
CA THR A 253 -2.82 -24.87 22.73
C THR A 253 -3.62 -24.08 23.75
N ARG A 254 -4.89 -24.46 23.93
CA ARG A 254 -5.56 -24.29 25.22
C ARG A 254 -4.89 -25.27 26.18
N GLU A 255 -3.97 -24.80 27.00
CA GLU A 255 -3.66 -25.47 28.26
C GLU A 255 -4.96 -25.49 29.07
N LYS A 256 -5.49 -26.70 29.27
CA LYS A 256 -6.53 -26.96 30.26
C LYS A 256 -5.80 -27.18 31.58
N GLU A 257 -6.12 -26.33 32.54
CA GLU A 257 -6.08 -26.64 33.97
C GLU A 257 -7.03 -27.82 34.29
#